data_AF-A0AB35QFY2-F1
#
_entry.id   AF-A0AB35QFY2-F1
#
_cell.length_a   1.000
_cell.length_b   1.000
_cell.length_c   1.000
_cell.angle_alpha   90.00
_cell.angle_beta   90.00
_cell.angle_gamma   90.00
#
_symmetry.space_group_name_H-M   'P 1'
#
loop_
_entity.id
_entity.type
_entity.pdbx_description
1 polymer ?
#
loop_
_entity_poly.entity_id
_entity_poly.type
_entity_poly.pdbx_seq_one_letter_code
_entity_poly.pdbx_strand_id
1 'polypeptide(L)'
;MELTQIKVTIDREYDLFVNSHEFKTYQHDKEKQARFLGHVLTTLKYPYTNIITLGGGRYKVVGHHDLNVDIDLFQAPSFVSKQAFNTWFANILSQHLYS
;
A
#
# COMPACT_ATOMS: atom_id res chain seq x y z
N MET A 1 -6.03 9.97 12.56
CA MET A 1 -5.67 10.33 11.16
C MET A 1 -6.85 10.05 10.22
N GLU A 2 -7.72 11.03 9.96
CA GLU A 2 -8.96 10.77 9.22
C GLU A 2 -8.75 10.02 7.88
N LEU A 3 -9.70 9.15 7.51
CA LEU A 3 -9.71 8.39 6.24
C LEU A 3 -9.37 9.28 5.03
N THR A 4 -9.84 10.53 5.06
CA THR A 4 -9.56 11.55 4.04
C THR A 4 -8.07 11.85 3.91
N GLN A 5 -7.34 11.96 5.02
CA GLN A 5 -5.89 12.19 4.99
C GLN A 5 -5.14 10.97 4.44
N ILE A 6 -5.55 9.76 4.83
CA ILE A 6 -4.98 8.51 4.30
C ILE A 6 -5.17 8.43 2.78
N LYS A 7 -6.37 8.72 2.27
CA LYS A 7 -6.66 8.73 0.83
C LYS A 7 -5.82 9.76 0.09
N VAL A 8 -5.72 10.99 0.61
CA VAL A 8 -4.91 12.05 -0.03
C VAL A 8 -3.43 11.68 -0.07
N THR A 9 -2.90 11.09 1.00
CA THR A 9 -1.51 10.60 1.01
C THR A 9 -1.31 9.48 0.00
N ILE A 10 -2.17 8.46 -0.03
CA ILE A 10 -2.10 7.37 -1.01
C ILE A 10 -2.14 7.91 -2.44
N ASP A 11 -3.03 8.86 -2.71
CA ASP A 11 -3.21 9.42 -4.06
C ASP A 11 -1.95 10.15 -4.54
N ARG A 12 -1.37 10.98 -3.66
CA ARG A 12 -0.12 11.68 -3.91
C ARG A 12 1.05 10.71 -4.12
N GLU A 13 1.18 9.71 -3.25
CA GLU A 13 2.24 8.72 -3.37
C GLU A 13 2.09 7.91 -4.65
N TYR A 14 0.85 7.64 -5.11
CA TYR A 14 0.60 6.93 -6.35
C TYR A 14 1.16 7.71 -7.53
N ASP A 15 0.85 9.02 -7.61
CA ASP A 15 1.37 9.88 -8.67
C ASP A 15 2.90 9.97 -8.66
N LEU A 16 3.51 10.01 -7.47
CA LEU A 16 4.97 9.99 -7.35
C LEU A 16 5.55 8.64 -7.79
N PHE A 17 4.93 7.54 -7.39
CA PHE A 17 5.40 6.20 -7.69
C PHE A 17 5.30 5.87 -9.17
N VAL A 18 4.17 6.15 -9.85
CA VAL A 18 4.04 5.88 -11.31
C VAL A 18 5.04 6.66 -12.17
N ASN A 19 5.50 7.82 -11.68
CA ASN A 19 6.52 8.63 -12.34
C ASN A 19 7.95 8.25 -11.95
N SER A 20 8.13 7.40 -10.93
CA SER A 20 9.44 6.97 -10.44
C SER A 20 10.16 6.05 -11.44
N HIS A 21 11.48 5.94 -11.29
CA HIS A 21 12.26 4.96 -12.04
C HIS A 21 11.86 3.52 -11.66
N GLU A 22 11.58 3.28 -10.38
CA GLU A 22 11.19 1.96 -9.86
C GLU A 22 9.97 1.40 -10.60
N PHE A 23 8.93 2.22 -10.80
CA PHE A 23 7.73 1.79 -11.53
C PHE A 23 8.02 1.36 -12.98
N LYS A 24 9.04 1.96 -13.60
CA LYS A 24 9.50 1.60 -14.96
C LYS A 24 10.36 0.35 -14.97
N THR A 25 11.05 0.04 -13.87
CA THR A 25 11.91 -1.14 -13.73
C THR A 25 11.09 -2.42 -13.55
N TYR A 26 10.00 -2.37 -12.79
CA TYR A 26 9.15 -3.54 -12.55
C TYR A 26 8.16 -3.75 -13.71
N GLN A 27 8.03 -4.98 -14.18
CA GLN A 27 7.08 -5.32 -15.25
C GLN A 27 5.76 -5.89 -14.71
N HIS A 28 5.81 -6.59 -13.56
CA HIS A 28 4.64 -7.24 -13.00
C HIS A 28 3.84 -6.31 -12.07
N ASP A 29 2.53 -6.29 -12.27
CA ASP A 29 1.58 -5.47 -11.48
C ASP A 29 1.73 -5.73 -9.97
N LYS A 30 1.95 -6.99 -9.58
CA LYS A 30 2.10 -7.39 -8.16
C LYS A 30 3.38 -6.86 -7.51
N GLU A 31 4.47 -6.77 -8.25
CA GLU A 31 5.72 -6.19 -7.73
C GLU A 31 5.56 -4.68 -7.54
N LYS A 32 4.90 -4.01 -8.50
CA LYS A 32 4.58 -2.57 -8.40
C LYS A 32 3.70 -2.28 -7.18
N GLN A 33 2.64 -3.07 -6.99
CA GLN A 33 1.75 -2.97 -5.84
C GLN A 33 2.49 -3.16 -4.51
N ALA A 34 3.37 -4.16 -4.43
CA ALA A 34 4.14 -4.45 -3.21
C ALA A 34 5.16 -3.35 -2.87
N ARG A 35 5.81 -2.77 -3.88
CA ARG A 35 6.72 -1.63 -3.69
C ARG A 35 5.95 -0.38 -3.26
N PHE A 36 4.87 -0.08 -3.98
CA PHE A 36 3.99 1.02 -3.66
C PHE A 36 3.47 0.97 -2.21
N LEU A 37 3.05 -0.21 -1.76
CA LEU A 37 2.66 -0.47 -0.38
C LEU A 37 3.72 0.01 0.63
N GLY A 38 4.99 -0.30 0.40
CA GLY A 38 6.07 0.14 1.29
C GLY A 38 6.30 1.65 1.30
N HIS A 39 6.21 2.32 0.15
CA HIS A 39 6.30 3.78 0.08
C HIS A 39 5.19 4.44 0.88
N VAL A 40 3.93 4.01 0.67
CA VAL A 40 2.78 4.60 1.37
C VAL A 40 2.90 4.43 2.88
N LEU A 41 3.26 3.24 3.37
CA LEU A 41 3.38 2.98 4.82
C LEU A 41 4.48 3.85 5.46
N THR A 42 5.59 4.03 4.75
CA THR A 42 6.67 4.92 5.17
C THR A 42 6.19 6.37 5.24
N THR A 43 5.48 6.84 4.21
CA THR A 43 4.98 8.23 4.11
C THR A 43 3.86 8.53 5.10
N LEU A 44 2.99 7.56 5.40
CA LEU A 44 1.97 7.66 6.44
C LEU A 44 2.55 7.71 7.87
N LYS A 45 3.88 7.69 8.01
CA LYS A 45 4.59 7.67 9.29
C LYS A 45 4.17 6.49 10.15
N TYR A 46 4.16 5.29 9.57
CA TYR A 46 4.30 4.07 10.35
C TYR A 46 5.78 3.67 10.36
N PRO A 47 6.65 4.40 11.10
CA PRO A 47 8.07 4.08 11.17
C PRO A 47 8.22 2.68 11.74
N TYR A 48 9.27 1.98 11.29
CA TYR A 48 9.57 0.61 11.71
C TYR A 48 8.46 -0.38 11.33
N THR A 49 7.80 -0.16 10.19
CA THR A 49 6.95 -1.17 9.56
C THR A 49 7.79 -2.17 8.79
N ASN A 50 7.60 -3.44 9.10
CA ASN A 50 8.17 -4.56 8.38
C ASN A 50 7.12 -5.16 7.44
N ILE A 51 7.49 -5.31 6.17
CA ILE A 51 6.67 -6.02 5.18
C ILE A 51 7.19 -7.46 5.12
N ILE A 52 6.39 -8.39 5.61
CA ILE A 52 6.68 -9.82 5.57
C ILE A 52 5.95 -10.41 4.36
N THR A 53 6.70 -10.88 3.37
CA THR A 53 6.13 -11.58 2.21
C THR A 53 5.70 -12.97 2.65
N LEU A 54 4.40 -13.26 2.62
CA LEU A 54 3.84 -14.59 2.93
C LEU A 54 3.88 -15.55 1.73
N GLY A 55 4.27 -15.03 0.56
CA GLY A 55 4.34 -15.78 -0.69
C GLY A 55 3.12 -15.55 -1.58
N GLY A 56 3.35 -15.63 -2.90
CA GLY A 56 2.31 -15.44 -3.92
C GLY A 56 1.51 -14.15 -3.70
N GLY A 57 2.10 -12.97 -3.65
CA GLY A 57 1.30 -11.73 -3.57
C GLY A 57 0.56 -11.47 -2.25
N ARG A 58 0.73 -12.29 -1.21
CA ARG A 58 0.26 -12.00 0.16
C ARG A 58 1.37 -11.36 0.99
N TYR A 59 1.02 -10.29 1.70
CA TYR A 59 1.94 -9.51 2.51
C TYR A 59 1.34 -9.27 3.87
N LYS A 60 2.16 -9.41 4.90
CA LYS A 60 1.81 -9.02 6.26
C LYS A 60 2.63 -7.81 6.64
N VAL A 61 1.95 -6.72 6.97
CA VAL A 61 2.57 -5.47 7.43
C VAL A 61 2.50 -5.44 8.94
N VAL A 62 3.66 -5.42 9.59
CA VAL A 62 3.77 -5.38 11.05
C VAL A 62 4.49 -4.10 11.46
N GLY A 63 3.91 -3.30 12.35
CA GLY A 63 4.49 -2.06 12.87
C GLY A 63 4.50 -2.00 14.40
N HIS A 64 5.28 -1.06 14.95
CA HIS A 64 5.53 -0.91 16.39
C HIS A 64 4.29 -0.53 17.25
N HIS A 65 3.20 -0.05 16.66
CA HIS A 65 1.96 0.36 17.36
C HIS A 65 0.80 -0.60 17.09
N ASP A 66 1.01 -1.90 17.28
CA ASP A 66 0.00 -2.96 17.01
C ASP A 66 -0.54 -2.97 15.57
N LEU A 67 0.12 -2.26 14.64
CA LEU A 67 -0.24 -2.28 13.25
C LEU A 67 0.04 -3.69 12.72
N ASN A 68 -1.02 -4.45 12.49
CA ASN A 68 -0.94 -5.78 11.91
C ASN A 68 -1.97 -5.88 10.79
N VAL A 69 -1.50 -5.74 9.55
CA VAL A 69 -2.36 -5.72 8.35
C VAL A 69 -1.98 -6.88 7.46
N ASP A 70 -2.94 -7.78 7.22
CA ASP A 70 -2.80 -8.80 6.21
C ASP A 70 -3.36 -8.27 4.88
N ILE A 71 -2.48 -8.13 3.88
CA ILE A 71 -2.80 -7.58 2.57
C ILE A 71 -2.67 -8.69 1.54
N ASP A 72 -3.80 -9.09 0.95
CA ASP A 72 -3.82 -10.00 -0.18
C ASP A 72 -3.87 -9.22 -1.50
N LEU A 73 -2.74 -9.10 -2.18
CA LEU A 73 -2.70 -8.41 -3.46
C LEU A 73 -3.44 -9.18 -4.56
N PHE A 74 -3.77 -10.47 -4.41
CA PHE A 74 -4.61 -11.15 -5.41
C PHE A 74 -6.01 -10.58 -5.48
N GLN A 75 -6.51 -10.05 -4.36
CA GLN A 75 -7.79 -9.35 -4.30
C GLN A 75 -7.69 -7.86 -4.68
N ALA A 76 -6.47 -7.36 -4.88
CA ALA A 76 -6.27 -5.99 -5.30
C ALA A 76 -6.77 -5.77 -6.73
N PRO A 77 -7.49 -4.66 -6.98
CA PRO A 77 -7.70 -4.15 -8.33
C PRO A 77 -6.37 -3.97 -9.06
N SER A 78 -6.40 -3.96 -10.40
CA SER A 78 -5.18 -3.71 -11.16
C SER A 78 -4.58 -2.36 -10.79
N PHE A 79 -3.24 -2.32 -10.64
CA PHE A 79 -2.54 -1.11 -10.25
C PHE A 79 -2.72 0.04 -11.24
N VAL A 80 -2.95 -0.24 -12.53
CA VAL A 80 -3.22 0.79 -13.55
C VAL A 80 -4.52 1.57 -13.29
N SER A 81 -5.46 0.98 -12.55
CA SER A 81 -6.69 1.65 -12.16
C SER A 81 -6.48 2.39 -10.84
N LYS A 82 -5.85 3.58 -10.92
CA LYS A 82 -5.53 4.45 -9.78
C LYS A 82 -6.68 4.55 -8.77
N GLN A 83 -7.87 4.93 -9.23
CA GLN A 83 -9.02 5.16 -8.34
C GLN A 83 -9.46 3.88 -7.63
N ALA A 84 -9.57 2.76 -8.34
CA ALA A 84 -10.00 1.49 -7.75
C ALA A 84 -8.96 0.96 -6.76
N PHE A 85 -7.69 0.97 -7.16
CA PHE A 85 -6.59 0.50 -6.31
C PHE A 85 -6.42 1.38 -5.06
N ASN A 86 -6.35 2.70 -5.20
CA ASN A 86 -6.18 3.62 -4.07
C ASN A 86 -7.36 3.55 -3.09
N THR A 87 -8.59 3.42 -3.62
CA THR A 87 -9.78 3.27 -2.77
C THR A 87 -9.77 1.95 -2.02
N TRP A 88 -9.48 0.84 -2.71
CA TRP A 88 -9.33 -0.48 -2.08
C TRP A 88 -8.27 -0.45 -0.98
N PHE A 89 -7.10 0.12 -1.28
CA PHE A 89 -5.98 0.14 -0.35
C PHE A 89 -6.24 1.05 0.86
N ALA A 90 -6.84 2.23 0.66
CA ALA A 90 -7.24 3.11 1.75
C ALA A 90 -8.27 2.46 2.68
N ASN A 91 -9.19 1.67 2.13
CA ASN A 91 -10.19 0.97 2.92
C ASN A 91 -9.55 -0.11 3.80
N ILE A 92 -8.61 -0.90 3.26
CA ILE A 92 -7.85 -1.88 4.05
C ILE A 92 -7.12 -1.18 5.19
N LEU A 93 -6.33 -0.15 4.89
CA LEU A 93 -5.59 0.57 5.92
C LEU A 93 -6.54 1.16 6.97
N SER A 94 -7.65 1.78 6.56
CA SER A 94 -8.61 2.35 7.51
C SER A 94 -9.28 1.31 8.40
N GLN A 95 -9.60 0.12 7.88
CA GLN A 95 -10.22 -0.93 8.70
C GLN A 95 -9.27 -1.38 9.81
N HIS A 96 -7.98 -1.53 9.50
CA HIS A 96 -6.99 -1.98 10.47
C HIS A 96 -6.49 -0.88 11.41
N LEU A 97 -6.60 0.39 11.03
CA LEU A 97 -6.17 1.53 11.85
C LEU A 97 -7.24 2.05 12.80
N TYR A 98 -8.51 1.70 12.57
CA TYR A 98 -9.66 2.18 13.34
C TYR A 98 -10.57 1.08 13.89
N SER A 99 -10.18 -0.20 13.77
CA SER A 99 -10.84 -1.31 14.49
C SER A 99 -10.27 -1.49 15.89
#